data_AF-A0A2U3LLV5-F1
#
_entry.id   AF-A0A2U3LLV5-F1
#
_cell.length_a   1.000
_cell.length_b   1.000
_cell.length_c   1.000
_cell.angle_alpha   90.00
_cell.angle_beta   90.00
_cell.angle_gamma   90.00
#
_symmetry.space_group_name_H-M   'P 1'
#
loop_
_entity.id
_entity.type
_entity.pdbx_description
1 polymer ?
#
loop_
_entity_poly.entity_id
_entity_poly.type
_entity_poly.pdbx_seq_one_letter_code
_entity_poly.pdbx_strand_id
1 'polypeptide(L)'
;MTEAQRLRQYWKDTARPFSLVGSAAGAGLGQWRDRPREWKQGGEGYGLRYGSLFAEHIAFETLSFGASSVFHEDNRYVPSGQSGFGNRVGYALRSTFVARGDDGARRISRSRILAFAGAALLSRLWQPPSNHNFRSAGVNLGTSIGAGMGLEVVREFWPHKWWLP
;
A
#
# COMPACT_ATOMS: atom_id res chain seq x y z
N MET A 1 10.15 -16.93 6.10
CA MET A 1 10.43 -16.50 4.70
C MET A 1 11.91 -16.20 4.56
N THR A 2 12.59 -16.54 3.45
CA THR A 2 14.03 -16.21 3.32
C THR A 2 14.24 -14.76 2.86
N GLU A 3 15.42 -14.18 3.11
CA GLU A 3 15.75 -12.80 2.70
C GLU A 3 15.70 -12.62 1.18
N ALA A 4 16.21 -13.57 0.40
CA ALA A 4 16.14 -13.54 -1.05
C ALA A 4 14.68 -13.53 -1.56
N GLN A 5 13.79 -14.28 -0.91
CA GLN A 5 12.36 -14.25 -1.22
C GLN A 5 11.75 -12.88 -0.87
N ARG A 6 12.14 -12.28 0.27
CA ARG A 6 11.64 -10.96 0.69
C ARG A 6 12.06 -9.88 -0.30
N LEU A 7 13.32 -9.88 -0.72
CA LEU A 7 13.84 -8.91 -1.70
C LEU A 7 13.13 -9.05 -3.06
N ARG A 8 12.90 -10.30 -3.51
CA ARG A 8 12.12 -10.55 -4.73
C ARG A 8 10.68 -10.05 -4.59
N GLN A 9 10.08 -10.22 -3.42
CA GLN A 9 8.73 -9.75 -3.14
C GLN A 9 8.65 -8.22 -3.14
N TYR A 10 9.61 -7.55 -2.49
CA TYR A 10 9.74 -6.09 -2.48
C TYR A 10 9.75 -5.51 -3.90
N TRP A 11 10.61 -6.05 -4.78
CA TRP A 11 10.67 -5.58 -6.17
C TRP A 11 9.39 -5.83 -6.94
N LYS A 12 8.77 -7.01 -6.73
CA LYS A 12 7.47 -7.31 -7.31
C LYS A 12 6.40 -6.31 -6.86
N ASP A 13 6.27 -6.05 -5.57
CA ASP A 13 5.22 -5.17 -5.04
C ASP A 13 5.45 -3.69 -5.39
N THR A 14 6.71 -3.28 -5.50
CA THR A 14 7.09 -1.94 -5.95
C THR A 14 6.75 -1.70 -7.42
N ALA A 15 7.12 -2.63 -8.31
CA ALA A 15 6.96 -2.48 -9.76
C ALA A 15 5.62 -3.03 -10.30
N ARG A 16 4.70 -3.40 -9.41
CA ARG A 16 3.43 -4.03 -9.81
C ARG A 16 2.55 -3.07 -10.60
N PRO A 17 1.91 -3.52 -11.71
CA PRO A 17 0.99 -2.70 -12.49
C PRO A 17 -0.12 -2.07 -11.64
N PHE A 18 -0.59 -2.79 -10.61
CA PHE A 18 -1.62 -2.28 -9.72
C PHE A 18 -1.16 -1.03 -8.94
N SER A 19 0.10 -0.98 -8.52
CA SER A 19 0.66 0.17 -7.80
C SER A 19 0.72 1.41 -8.70
N LEU A 20 1.06 1.21 -9.99
CA LEU A 20 1.03 2.26 -11.00
C LEU A 20 -0.41 2.75 -11.25
N VAL A 21 -1.34 1.83 -11.51
CA VAL A 21 -2.76 2.16 -11.75
C VAL A 21 -3.40 2.82 -10.52
N GLY A 22 -3.12 2.32 -9.32
CA GLY A 22 -3.60 2.88 -8.06
C GLY A 22 -3.10 4.30 -7.85
N SER A 23 -1.82 4.56 -8.11
CA SER A 23 -1.23 5.91 -8.04
C SER A 23 -1.86 6.84 -9.07
N ALA A 24 -2.12 6.36 -10.30
CA ALA A 24 -2.79 7.13 -11.36
C ALA A 24 -4.24 7.48 -11.01
N ALA A 25 -4.99 6.53 -10.46
CA ALA A 25 -6.36 6.75 -9.99
C ALA A 25 -6.40 7.73 -8.81
N GLY A 26 -5.51 7.56 -7.83
CA GLY A 26 -5.37 8.47 -6.69
C GLY A 26 -4.99 9.89 -7.14
N ALA A 27 -4.08 10.02 -8.11
CA ALA A 27 -3.72 11.31 -8.70
C ALA A 27 -4.90 11.96 -9.41
N GLY A 28 -5.73 11.18 -10.12
CA GLY A 28 -6.97 11.65 -10.75
C GLY A 28 -7.99 12.18 -9.73
N LEU A 29 -8.15 11.49 -8.59
CA LEU A 29 -9.01 11.97 -7.51
C LEU A 29 -8.45 13.25 -6.86
N GLY A 30 -7.13 13.31 -6.63
CA GLY A 30 -6.46 14.51 -6.13
C GLY A 30 -6.59 15.68 -7.09
N GLN A 31 -6.49 15.41 -8.40
CA GLN A 31 -6.70 16.37 -9.48
C GLN A 31 -8.13 16.90 -9.45
N TRP A 32 -9.13 16.02 -9.45
CA TRP A 32 -10.54 16.41 -9.40
C TRP A 32 -10.88 17.26 -8.17
N ARG A 33 -10.26 16.98 -7.02
CA ARG A 33 -10.46 17.72 -5.76
C ARG A 33 -9.56 18.95 -5.62
N ASP A 34 -8.67 19.19 -6.58
CA ASP A 34 -7.65 20.23 -6.53
C ASP A 34 -6.81 20.20 -5.25
N ARG A 35 -6.28 19.02 -4.91
CA ARG A 35 -5.49 18.79 -3.69
C ARG A 35 -4.13 18.16 -4.01
N PRO A 36 -3.03 18.70 -3.46
CA PRO A 36 -2.91 20.08 -2.94
C PRO A 36 -3.17 21.11 -4.05
N ARG A 37 -3.63 22.32 -3.66
CA ARG A 37 -3.96 23.40 -4.62
C ARG A 37 -2.70 24.01 -5.23
N GLU A 38 -1.61 23.97 -4.48
CA GLU A 38 -0.30 24.50 -4.79
C GLU A 38 0.30 23.86 -6.05
N TRP A 39 -0.06 22.61 -6.34
CA TRP A 39 0.35 21.91 -7.55
C TRP A 39 -0.50 22.25 -8.78
N LYS A 40 -1.53 23.08 -8.60
CA LYS A 40 -2.45 23.55 -9.66
C LYS A 40 -3.14 22.40 -10.41
N GLN A 41 -3.97 22.78 -11.38
CA GLN A 41 -4.61 21.88 -12.34
C GLN A 41 -3.73 21.71 -13.60
N GLY A 42 -4.09 20.76 -14.46
CA GLY A 42 -3.34 20.44 -15.69
C GLY A 42 -2.37 19.28 -15.53
N GLY A 43 -1.65 18.97 -16.61
CA GLY A 43 -0.77 17.80 -16.72
C GLY A 43 0.40 17.80 -15.74
N GLU A 44 1.01 18.97 -15.51
CA GLU A 44 2.10 19.12 -14.53
C GLU A 44 1.62 18.81 -13.10
N GLY A 45 0.50 19.40 -12.69
CA GLY A 45 -0.09 19.14 -11.38
C GLY A 45 -0.49 17.67 -11.22
N TYR A 46 -1.06 17.05 -12.25
CA TYR A 46 -1.35 15.61 -12.24
C TYR A 46 -0.07 14.79 -12.07
N GLY A 47 1.00 15.13 -12.79
CA GLY A 47 2.30 14.48 -12.69
C GLY A 47 2.91 14.56 -11.29
N LEU A 48 2.82 15.72 -10.63
CA LEU A 48 3.26 15.87 -9.23
C LEU A 48 2.44 15.00 -8.27
N ARG A 49 1.11 14.92 -8.45
CA ARG A 49 0.24 14.05 -7.66
C ARG A 49 0.58 12.57 -7.84
N TYR A 50 0.75 12.16 -9.09
CA TYR A 50 1.14 10.79 -9.43
C TYR A 50 2.50 10.42 -8.84
N GLY A 51 3.51 11.24 -9.08
CA GLY A 51 4.86 11.03 -8.58
C GLY A 51 4.92 10.97 -7.06
N SER A 52 4.17 11.84 -6.36
CA SER A 52 4.10 11.81 -4.90
C SER A 52 3.46 10.53 -4.37
N LEU A 53 2.34 10.07 -4.95
CA LEU A 53 1.68 8.84 -4.51
C LEU A 53 2.55 7.62 -4.79
N PHE A 54 3.22 7.60 -5.93
CA PHE A 54 4.13 6.51 -6.28
C PHE A 54 5.38 6.50 -5.38
N ALA A 55 5.95 7.67 -5.06
CA ALA A 55 7.05 7.78 -4.10
C ALA A 55 6.64 7.33 -2.69
N GLU A 56 5.42 7.64 -2.26
CA GLU A 56 4.88 7.14 -1.00
C GLU A 56 4.71 5.62 -1.02
N HIS A 57 4.24 5.04 -2.13
CA HIS A 57 4.16 3.59 -2.30
C HIS A 57 5.55 2.93 -2.18
N ILE A 58 6.57 3.50 -2.83
CA ILE A 58 7.96 3.01 -2.70
C ILE A 58 8.44 3.07 -1.24
N ALA A 59 8.16 4.18 -0.54
CA ALA A 59 8.50 4.31 0.88
C ALA A 59 7.79 3.25 1.73
N PHE A 60 6.51 2.99 1.48
CA PHE A 60 5.73 1.94 2.14
C PHE A 60 6.33 0.55 1.91
N GLU A 61 6.66 0.19 0.66
CA GLU A 61 7.25 -1.12 0.36
C GLU A 61 8.64 -1.28 0.98
N THR A 62 9.45 -0.21 0.97
CA THR A 62 10.80 -0.22 1.57
C THR A 62 10.74 -0.42 3.07
N LEU A 63 9.88 0.34 3.76
CA LEU A 63 9.69 0.20 5.21
C LEU A 63 9.08 -1.17 5.56
N SER A 64 8.11 -1.64 4.77
CA SER A 64 7.51 -2.97 4.95
C SER A 64 8.55 -4.07 4.83
N PHE A 65 9.42 -4.00 3.81
CA PHE A 65 10.51 -4.95 3.59
C PHE A 65 11.44 -4.98 4.81
N GLY A 66 12.00 -3.82 5.20
CA GLY A 66 12.93 -3.74 6.33
C GLY A 66 12.31 -4.22 7.64
N ALA A 67 11.10 -3.74 7.97
CA ALA A 67 10.41 -4.14 9.19
C ALA A 67 10.02 -5.62 9.18
N SER A 68 9.62 -6.16 8.03
CA SER A 68 9.26 -7.59 7.91
C SER A 68 10.46 -8.52 8.10
N SER A 69 11.66 -8.07 7.72
CA SER A 69 12.91 -8.79 8.01
C SER A 69 13.18 -8.81 9.52
N VAL A 70 13.08 -7.65 10.19
CA VAL A 70 13.28 -7.53 11.66
C VAL A 70 12.25 -8.33 12.47
N PHE A 71 10.97 -8.29 12.08
CA PHE A 71 9.90 -8.95 12.83
C PHE A 71 9.62 -10.38 12.41
N HIS A 72 10.36 -10.90 11.42
CA HIS A 72 10.13 -12.24 10.87
C HIS A 72 8.68 -12.43 10.36
N GLU A 73 8.16 -11.41 9.66
CA GLU A 73 6.79 -11.39 9.13
C GLU A 73 6.76 -11.72 7.62
N ASP A 74 5.80 -12.54 7.20
CA ASP A 74 5.45 -12.77 5.79
C ASP A 74 4.11 -12.08 5.48
N ASN A 75 4.20 -10.95 4.78
CA ASN A 75 3.07 -10.10 4.41
C ASN A 75 2.37 -10.51 3.11
N ARG A 76 2.77 -11.62 2.49
CA ARG A 76 2.18 -12.05 1.21
C ARG A 76 0.72 -12.42 1.39
N TYR A 77 -0.12 -11.84 0.53
CA TYR A 77 -1.51 -12.21 0.40
C TYR A 77 -1.62 -13.69 -0.01
N VAL A 78 -2.44 -14.46 0.71
CA VAL A 78 -2.86 -15.80 0.29
C VAL A 78 -4.37 -15.80 0.19
N PRO A 79 -4.93 -16.26 -0.94
CA PRO A 79 -6.37 -16.35 -1.12
C PRO A 79 -7.04 -17.13 0.01
N SER A 80 -8.23 -16.68 0.41
CA SER A 80 -8.90 -17.20 1.60
C SER A 80 -9.34 -18.66 1.48
N GLY A 81 -9.64 -19.13 0.26
CA GLY A 81 -10.31 -20.40 0.00
C GLY A 81 -11.76 -20.47 0.50
N GLN A 82 -12.32 -19.36 1.02
CA GLN A 82 -13.66 -19.32 1.59
C GLN A 82 -14.72 -19.23 0.50
N SER A 83 -15.90 -19.80 0.78
CA SER A 83 -17.10 -19.59 -0.03
C SER A 83 -17.88 -18.35 0.44
N GLY A 84 -18.60 -17.73 -0.50
CA GLY A 84 -19.42 -16.54 -0.24
C GLY A 84 -18.66 -15.22 -0.41
N PHE A 85 -19.31 -14.25 -1.07
CA PHE A 85 -18.70 -12.95 -1.37
C PHE A 85 -18.29 -12.17 -0.11
N GLY A 86 -19.19 -12.06 0.88
CA GLY A 86 -18.94 -11.27 2.10
C GLY A 86 -17.78 -11.81 2.95
N ASN A 87 -17.69 -13.13 3.10
CA ASN A 87 -16.62 -13.78 3.86
C ASN A 87 -15.24 -13.51 3.24
N ARG A 88 -15.16 -13.62 1.92
CA ARG A 88 -13.95 -13.34 1.14
C ARG A 88 -13.54 -11.87 1.22
N VAL A 89 -14.49 -10.95 1.08
CA VAL A 89 -14.23 -9.51 1.27
C VAL A 89 -13.72 -9.25 2.69
N GLY A 90 -14.39 -9.79 3.72
CA GLY A 90 -13.97 -9.62 5.11
C GLY A 90 -12.56 -10.16 5.38
N TYR A 91 -12.21 -11.32 4.81
CA TYR A 91 -10.86 -11.87 4.88
C TYR A 91 -9.84 -10.96 4.19
N ALA A 92 -10.17 -10.47 3.00
CA ALA A 92 -9.28 -9.62 2.21
C ALA A 92 -8.97 -8.31 2.94
N LEU A 93 -10.00 -7.63 3.45
CA LEU A 93 -9.85 -6.39 4.22
C LEU A 93 -8.94 -6.61 5.44
N ARG A 94 -9.17 -7.66 6.22
CA ARG A 94 -8.34 -8.01 7.39
C ARG A 94 -6.90 -8.33 7.01
N SER A 95 -6.70 -8.96 5.85
CA SER A 95 -5.38 -9.35 5.35
C SER A 95 -4.43 -8.16 5.14
N THR A 96 -4.96 -6.96 4.99
CA THR A 96 -4.19 -5.70 4.98
C THR A 96 -3.39 -5.48 6.27
N PHE A 97 -3.79 -6.09 7.39
CA PHE A 97 -3.17 -5.87 8.70
C PHE A 97 -2.63 -7.14 9.35
N VAL A 98 -2.56 -8.26 8.64
CA VAL A 98 -2.05 -9.51 9.20
C VAL A 98 -0.95 -10.11 8.35
N ALA A 99 0.06 -10.63 9.03
CA ALA A 99 1.19 -11.36 8.46
C ALA A 99 1.19 -12.80 8.99
N ARG A 100 1.88 -13.70 8.28
CA ARG A 100 2.25 -15.01 8.85
C ARG A 100 3.60 -14.89 9.54
N GLY A 101 3.72 -15.47 10.73
CA GLY A 101 5.01 -15.69 11.37
C GLY A 101 5.75 -16.88 10.78
N ASP A 102 6.97 -17.14 11.27
CA ASP A 102 7.73 -18.34 10.89
C ASP A 102 7.05 -19.65 11.36
N ASP A 103 6.16 -19.58 12.35
CA ASP A 103 5.28 -20.67 12.80
C ASP A 103 4.04 -20.88 11.91
N GLY A 104 3.88 -20.06 10.85
CA GLY A 104 2.74 -20.08 9.95
C GLY A 104 1.46 -19.43 10.51
N ALA A 105 1.44 -19.03 11.79
CA ALA A 105 0.26 -18.43 12.41
C ALA A 105 0.03 -17.02 11.87
N ARG A 106 -1.24 -16.65 11.62
CA ARG A 106 -1.60 -15.28 11.23
C ARG A 106 -1.71 -14.40 12.47
N ARG A 107 -0.97 -13.30 12.48
CA ARG A 107 -0.92 -12.32 13.56
C ARG A 107 -0.98 -10.90 12.99
N ILE A 108 -1.24 -9.91 13.83
CA ILE A 108 -1.20 -8.50 13.42
C ILE A 108 0.19 -8.20 12.85
N SER A 109 0.21 -7.62 11.65
CA SER A 109 1.44 -7.23 10.94
C SER A 109 1.97 -5.92 11.52
N ARG A 110 3.04 -6.01 12.31
CA ARG A 110 3.72 -4.83 12.85
C ARG A 110 4.44 -4.09 11.74
N SER A 111 5.03 -4.82 10.80
CA SER A 111 5.73 -4.27 9.65
C SER A 111 4.83 -3.39 8.78
N ARG A 112 3.61 -3.84 8.44
CA ARG A 112 2.68 -3.03 7.63
C ARG A 112 2.16 -1.81 8.37
N ILE A 113 1.86 -1.94 9.66
CA ILE A 113 1.42 -0.80 10.48
C ILE A 113 2.50 0.28 10.51
N LEU A 114 3.75 -0.10 10.78
CA LEU A 114 4.89 0.81 10.80
C LEU A 114 5.16 1.40 9.42
N ALA A 115 5.04 0.61 8.36
CA ALA A 115 5.24 1.09 7.00
C ALA A 115 4.18 2.10 6.56
N PHE A 116 2.90 1.87 6.86
CA PHE A 116 1.83 2.82 6.56
C PHE A 116 2.06 4.14 7.29
N ALA A 117 2.33 4.09 8.60
CA ALA A 117 2.60 5.29 9.39
C ALA A 117 3.87 6.02 8.90
N GLY A 118 4.96 5.28 8.69
CA GLY A 118 6.24 5.83 8.25
C GLY A 118 6.17 6.45 6.86
N ALA A 119 5.51 5.79 5.89
CA ALA A 119 5.33 6.34 4.55
C ALA A 119 4.47 7.61 4.56
N ALA A 120 3.39 7.63 5.35
CA ALA A 120 2.54 8.82 5.50
C ALA A 120 3.32 10.01 6.08
N LEU A 121 4.23 9.77 7.04
CA LEU A 121 5.11 10.80 7.59
C LEU A 121 6.20 11.22 6.61
N LEU A 122 6.90 10.27 5.98
CA LEU A 122 7.95 10.55 5.00
C LEU A 122 7.42 11.37 3.83
N SER A 123 6.19 11.10 3.38
CA SER A 123 5.56 11.86 2.29
C SER A 123 5.44 13.35 2.55
N ARG A 124 5.48 13.78 3.83
CA ARG A 124 5.45 15.20 4.16
C ARG A 124 6.69 15.93 3.65
N LEU A 125 7.83 15.25 3.54
CA LEU A 125 9.10 15.85 3.14
C LEU A 125 9.07 16.46 1.73
N TRP A 126 8.29 15.88 0.82
CA TRP A 126 8.17 16.36 -0.57
C TRP A 126 6.80 16.98 -0.89
N GLN A 127 5.90 17.04 0.08
CA GLN A 127 4.60 17.70 -0.06
C GLN A 127 4.74 19.22 0.16
N PRO A 128 3.78 20.04 -0.31
CA PRO A 128 3.75 21.46 0.00
C PRO A 128 3.69 21.73 1.52
N PRO A 129 4.22 22.86 2.02
CA PRO A 129 4.24 23.18 3.45
C PRO A 129 2.87 23.13 4.14
N SER A 130 1.79 23.47 3.44
CA SER A 130 0.42 23.37 3.94
C SER A 130 0.00 21.95 4.35
N ASN A 131 0.72 20.94 3.85
CA ASN A 131 0.51 19.53 4.09
C ASN A 131 1.49 18.92 5.11
N HIS A 132 2.42 19.69 5.70
CA HIS A 132 3.45 19.25 6.67
C HIS A 132 2.91 19.03 8.09
N ASN A 133 1.59 18.88 8.26
CA ASN A 133 0.96 18.73 9.56
C ASN A 133 0.44 17.30 9.80
N PHE A 134 0.28 16.92 11.06
CA PHE A 134 -0.19 15.59 11.46
C PHE A 134 -1.60 15.27 10.96
N ARG A 135 -2.46 16.27 10.78
CA ARG A 135 -3.81 16.05 10.25
C ARG A 135 -3.74 15.57 8.80
N SER A 136 -2.93 16.22 7.97
CA SER A 136 -2.70 15.80 6.58
C SER A 136 -2.04 14.42 6.52
N ALA A 137 -1.08 14.13 7.40
CA ALA A 137 -0.48 12.80 7.51
C ALA A 137 -1.52 11.73 7.90
N GLY A 138 -2.42 12.02 8.84
CA GLY A 138 -3.48 11.10 9.26
C GLY A 138 -4.53 10.83 8.18
N VAL A 139 -4.94 11.86 7.42
CA VAL A 139 -5.83 11.68 6.25
C VAL A 139 -5.15 10.84 5.17
N ASN A 140 -3.86 11.09 4.92
CA ASN A 140 -3.10 10.32 3.96
C ASN A 140 -2.96 8.85 4.39
N LEU A 141 -2.61 8.62 5.66
CA LEU A 141 -2.55 7.29 6.27
C LEU A 141 -3.85 6.51 6.06
N GLY A 142 -5.00 7.12 6.36
CA GLY A 142 -6.30 6.48 6.16
C GLY A 142 -6.59 6.16 4.68
N THR A 143 -6.18 7.05 3.78
CA THR A 143 -6.32 6.86 2.33
C THR A 143 -5.44 5.71 1.84
N SER A 144 -4.18 5.64 2.27
CA SER A 144 -3.22 4.59 1.92
C SER A 144 -3.67 3.23 2.46
N ILE A 145 -4.21 3.18 3.68
CA ILE A 145 -4.83 1.96 4.25
C ILE A 145 -6.04 1.53 3.41
N GLY A 146 -6.94 2.45 3.08
CA GLY A 146 -8.13 2.16 2.28
C GLY A 146 -7.78 1.66 0.88
N ALA A 147 -6.77 2.25 0.25
CA ALA A 147 -6.22 1.76 -1.01
C ALA A 147 -5.67 0.34 -0.85
N GLY A 148 -4.84 0.09 0.16
CA GLY A 148 -4.30 -1.23 0.47
C GLY A 148 -5.39 -2.30 0.63
N MET A 149 -6.42 -2.00 1.41
CA MET A 149 -7.62 -2.84 1.56
C MET A 149 -8.29 -3.13 0.22
N GLY A 150 -8.48 -2.09 -0.59
CA GLY A 150 -9.06 -2.21 -1.93
C GLY A 150 -8.27 -3.18 -2.81
N LEU A 151 -6.93 -3.10 -2.82
CA LEU A 151 -6.17 -4.09 -3.59
C LEU A 151 -6.16 -5.50 -2.99
N GLU A 152 -6.21 -5.69 -1.67
CA GLU A 152 -6.36 -7.05 -1.14
C GLU A 152 -7.71 -7.66 -1.57
N VAL A 153 -8.78 -6.87 -1.63
CA VAL A 153 -10.06 -7.31 -2.19
C VAL A 153 -9.91 -7.66 -3.68
N VAL A 154 -9.27 -6.82 -4.49
CA VAL A 154 -9.03 -7.16 -5.91
C VAL A 154 -8.24 -8.47 -6.03
N ARG A 155 -7.19 -8.65 -5.22
CA ARG A 155 -6.36 -9.88 -5.19
C ARG A 155 -7.17 -11.12 -4.81
N GLU A 156 -8.11 -10.99 -3.87
CA GLU A 156 -8.97 -12.10 -3.47
C GLU A 156 -9.80 -12.63 -4.63
N PHE A 157 -10.34 -11.74 -5.47
CA PHE A 157 -11.30 -12.10 -6.52
C PHE A 157 -10.68 -12.30 -7.90
N TRP A 158 -9.42 -11.93 -8.10
CA TRP A 158 -8.82 -11.95 -9.42
C TRP A 158 -8.17 -13.31 -9.77
N PRO A 159 -8.28 -13.76 -11.04
CA PRO A 159 -7.98 -15.13 -11.44
C PRO A 159 -6.54 -15.57 -11.14
N HIS A 160 -6.39 -16.69 -10.41
CA HIS A 160 -5.13 -17.12 -9.78
C HIS A 160 -3.98 -17.44 -10.75
N LYS A 161 -4.29 -17.65 -12.04
CA LYS A 161 -3.34 -17.95 -13.11
C LYS A 161 -2.40 -16.79 -13.50
N TRP A 162 -2.64 -15.58 -12.98
CA TRP A 162 -1.81 -14.40 -13.26
C TRP A 162 -0.81 -14.07 -12.14
N TRP A 163 -0.68 -14.92 -11.10
CA TRP A 163 0.12 -14.57 -9.90
C TRP A 163 0.86 -15.70 -9.18
N LEU A 164 0.70 -16.97 -9.57
CA LEU A 164 1.60 -17.98 -9.03
C LEU A 164 3.01 -17.77 -9.64
N PRO A 165 4.07 -17.80 -8.83
CA PRO A 165 5.42 -18.02 -9.36
C PRO A 165 5.53 -19.40 -10.02
#